data_AF-A0A7W0S1Z7-F1
#
_entry.id   AF-A0A7W0S1Z7-F1
#
_cell.length_a   1.000
_cell.length_b   1.000
_cell.length_c   1.000
_cell.angle_alpha   90.00
_cell.angle_beta   90.00
_cell.angle_gamma   90.00
#
_symmetry.space_group_name_H-M   'P 1'
#
loop_
_entity.id
_entity.type
_entity.pdbx_description
1 polymer ?
#
loop_
_entity_poly.entity_id
_entity_poly.type
_entity_poly.pdbx_seq_one_letter_code
_entity_poly.pdbx_strand_id
1 'polypeptide(L)'
;NTRNTGYANALAALAAGATVLDASVGGLGGCPFAPRATGNIATEDLVYLLQGEGIETGVDLESLIGVSAWLEETLGRELEGQVYRAGGFPST
;
A
#
# COMPACT_ATOMS: atom_id res chain seq x y z
N ASN A 1 6.62 -4.23 4.94
CA ASN A 1 5.80 -4.07 6.15
C ASN A 1 5.94 -5.23 7.17
N THR A 2 7.13 -5.86 7.30
CA THR A 2 7.34 -7.08 8.13
C THR A 2 6.92 -6.98 9.60
N ARG A 3 6.88 -5.78 10.18
CA ARG A 3 6.48 -5.53 11.57
C ARG A 3 5.35 -4.51 11.69
N ASN A 4 4.62 -4.30 10.60
CA ASN A 4 3.49 -3.36 10.51
C ASN A 4 3.79 -1.89 10.89
N THR A 5 5.03 -1.43 10.73
CA THR A 5 5.44 -0.05 11.01
C THR A 5 5.65 0.79 9.76
N GLY A 6 5.52 0.21 8.56
CA GLY A 6 5.92 0.85 7.31
C GLY A 6 5.15 2.13 7.02
N TYR A 7 3.83 2.13 7.25
CA TYR A 7 2.98 3.31 7.03
C TYR A 7 3.28 4.45 8.01
N ALA A 8 3.46 4.11 9.30
CA ALA A 8 3.87 5.10 10.31
C ALA A 8 5.24 5.72 9.98
N ASN A 9 6.18 4.89 9.52
CA ASN A 9 7.49 5.37 9.08
C ASN A 9 7.41 6.24 7.83
N ALA A 10 6.49 5.95 6.90
CA ALA A 10 6.27 6.76 5.70
C ALA A 10 5.80 8.18 6.08
N LEU A 11 4.81 8.30 6.97
CA LEU A 11 4.37 9.61 7.49
C LEU A 11 5.49 10.33 8.24
N ALA A 12 6.25 9.61 9.07
CA ALA A 12 7.40 10.20 9.78
C ALA A 12 8.48 10.71 8.80
N ALA A 13 8.73 10.00 7.70
CA ALA A 13 9.65 10.43 6.66
C ALA A 13 9.16 11.68 5.94
N LEU A 14 7.86 11.76 5.60
CA LEU A 14 7.25 12.96 5.03
C LEU A 14 7.38 14.17 5.97
N ALA A 15 7.10 13.97 7.26
CA ALA A 15 7.27 15.01 8.29
C ALA A 15 8.74 15.46 8.43
N ALA A 16 9.70 14.57 8.13
CA ALA A 16 11.13 14.88 8.10
C ALA A 16 11.60 15.50 6.76
N GLY A 17 10.69 15.74 5.81
CA GLY A 17 10.98 16.42 4.55
C GLY A 17 11.25 15.50 3.35
N ALA A 18 11.04 14.18 3.49
CA ALA A 18 11.04 13.30 2.32
C ALA A 18 9.86 13.63 1.40
N THR A 19 10.04 13.47 0.09
CA THR A 19 9.00 13.72 -0.92
C THR A 19 8.76 12.53 -1.84
N VAL A 20 9.56 11.46 -1.71
CA VAL A 20 9.48 10.25 -2.51
C VAL A 20 9.43 9.06 -1.58
N LEU A 21 8.45 8.18 -1.79
CA LEU A 21 8.22 6.97 -1.02
C LEU A 21 8.02 5.79 -1.98
N ASP A 22 8.71 4.69 -1.73
CA ASP A 22 8.54 3.46 -2.49
C ASP A 22 7.52 2.54 -1.80
N ALA A 23 6.64 1.94 -2.62
CA ALA A 23 5.64 0.97 -2.20
C ALA A 23 5.48 -0.11 -3.29
N SER A 24 4.68 -1.14 -3.03
CA SER A 24 4.38 -2.19 -4.02
C SER A 24 2.89 -2.50 -4.04
N VAL A 25 2.29 -2.67 -5.21
CA VAL A 25 0.85 -2.97 -5.37
C VAL A 25 0.52 -4.24 -4.60
N GLY A 26 -0.57 -4.25 -3.82
CA GLY A 26 -0.95 -5.41 -3.00
C GLY A 26 0.00 -5.72 -1.86
N GLY A 27 0.97 -4.85 -1.57
CA GLY A 27 2.03 -5.13 -0.59
C GLY A 27 3.03 -6.16 -1.07
N LEU A 28 3.11 -6.40 -2.39
CA LEU A 28 4.02 -7.37 -2.98
C LEU A 28 5.47 -7.21 -2.52
N GLY A 29 6.16 -8.33 -2.50
CA GLY A 29 7.52 -8.46 -2.00
C GLY A 29 7.61 -9.63 -1.04
N GLY A 30 8.70 -9.64 -0.28
CA GLY A 30 9.11 -10.79 0.51
C GLY A 30 10.49 -11.22 0.03
N CYS A 31 11.37 -11.53 0.96
CA CYS A 31 12.72 -11.94 0.62
C CYS A 31 12.74 -13.48 0.59
N PRO A 32 13.13 -14.11 -0.53
CA PRO A 32 13.25 -15.57 -0.60
C PRO A 32 14.27 -16.12 0.41
N PHE A 33 15.15 -15.27 0.94
CA PHE A 33 16.15 -15.61 1.97
C PHE A 33 15.72 -15.24 3.40
N ALA A 34 14.62 -14.51 3.58
CA ALA A 34 14.08 -14.16 4.91
C ALA A 34 12.65 -14.72 5.04
N PRO A 35 12.48 -15.94 5.60
CA PRO A 35 11.23 -16.71 5.51
C PRO A 35 9.99 -16.04 6.10
N ARG A 36 10.17 -15.01 6.93
CA ARG A 36 9.09 -14.30 7.64
C ARG A 36 8.95 -12.83 7.22
N ALA A 37 9.57 -12.43 6.12
CA ALA A 37 9.39 -11.08 5.57
C ALA A 37 8.05 -11.01 4.82
N THR A 38 7.13 -10.18 5.30
CA THR A 38 5.75 -10.10 4.77
C THR A 38 5.61 -9.27 3.50
N GLY A 39 6.66 -8.54 3.07
CA GLY A 39 6.63 -7.75 1.84
C GLY A 39 6.86 -6.26 2.06
N ASN A 40 6.46 -5.43 1.09
CA ASN A 40 6.55 -3.97 1.17
C ASN A 40 5.33 -3.38 1.91
N ILE A 41 5.19 -2.06 1.96
CA ILE A 41 3.88 -1.45 2.20
C ILE A 41 3.05 -1.50 0.91
N ALA A 42 1.75 -1.71 1.03
CA ALA A 42 0.86 -1.74 -0.11
C ALA A 42 0.66 -0.33 -0.67
N THR A 43 0.65 -0.19 -1.99
CA THR A 43 0.57 1.13 -2.64
C THR A 43 -0.80 1.75 -2.42
N GLU A 44 -1.86 0.96 -2.55
CA GLU A 44 -3.24 1.34 -2.32
C GLU A 44 -3.49 1.79 -0.87
N ASP A 45 -2.91 1.07 0.10
CA ASP A 45 -3.02 1.44 1.52
C ASP A 45 -2.28 2.75 1.81
N LEU A 46 -1.10 2.95 1.19
CA LEU A 46 -0.34 4.19 1.32
C LEU A 46 -1.09 5.36 0.67
N VAL A 47 -1.61 5.19 -0.55
CA VAL A 47 -2.36 6.24 -1.25
C VAL A 47 -3.61 6.61 -0.45
N TYR A 48 -4.36 5.63 0.05
CA TYR A 48 -5.51 5.85 0.92
C TYR A 48 -5.13 6.64 2.18
N LEU A 49 -4.04 6.26 2.85
CA LEU A 49 -3.54 6.98 4.03
C LEU A 49 -3.20 8.44 3.69
N LEU A 50 -2.46 8.67 2.60
CA LEU A 50 -2.03 10.00 2.19
C LEU A 50 -3.23 10.87 1.77
N GLN A 51 -4.21 10.31 1.07
CA GLN A 51 -5.46 11.02 0.76
C GLN A 51 -6.21 11.42 2.03
N GLY A 52 -6.28 10.53 3.03
CA GLY A 52 -6.88 10.83 4.33
C GLY A 52 -6.17 11.95 5.10
N GLU A 53 -4.86 12.08 4.93
CA GLU A 53 -4.04 13.19 5.46
C GLU A 53 -4.09 14.45 4.58
N GLY A 54 -4.87 14.45 3.50
CA GLY A 54 -4.98 15.58 2.57
C GLY A 54 -3.75 15.78 1.67
N ILE A 55 -2.93 14.74 1.50
CA ILE A 55 -1.71 14.77 0.67
C ILE A 55 -2.03 14.22 -0.72
N GLU A 56 -1.85 15.06 -1.73
CA GLU A 56 -2.04 14.66 -3.13
C GLU A 56 -0.87 13.81 -3.63
N THR A 57 -1.19 12.66 -4.23
CA THR A 57 -0.22 11.75 -4.85
C THR A 57 -0.32 11.73 -6.38
N GLY A 58 -1.44 12.22 -6.94
CA GLY A 58 -1.78 12.09 -8.36
C GLY A 58 -2.21 10.67 -8.78
N VAL A 59 -2.35 9.73 -7.83
CA VAL A 59 -2.77 8.35 -8.10
C VAL A 59 -4.28 8.21 -7.93
N ASP A 60 -4.94 7.60 -8.91
CA ASP A 60 -6.33 7.19 -8.82
C ASP A 60 -6.44 5.91 -7.96
N LEU A 61 -7.00 6.06 -6.76
CA LEU A 61 -7.14 4.98 -5.81
C LEU A 61 -8.08 3.87 -6.29
N GLU A 62 -9.19 4.21 -6.95
CA GLU A 62 -10.17 3.22 -7.42
C GLU A 62 -9.59 2.37 -8.55
N SER A 63 -8.90 3.01 -9.49
CA SER A 63 -8.16 2.30 -10.53
C SER A 63 -7.09 1.38 -9.91
N LEU A 64 -6.38 1.85 -8.87
CA LEU A 64 -5.36 1.06 -8.18
C LEU A 64 -5.94 -0.14 -7.42
N ILE A 65 -7.09 0.02 -6.77
CA ILE A 65 -7.84 -1.10 -6.14
C ILE A 65 -8.14 -2.18 -7.18
N GLY A 66 -8.61 -1.79 -8.37
CA GLY A 66 -8.86 -2.72 -9.47
C GLY A 66 -7.60 -3.48 -9.92
N VAL A 67 -6.45 -2.80 -9.96
CA VAL A 67 -5.16 -3.44 -10.28
C VAL A 67 -4.74 -4.43 -9.19
N SER A 68 -4.88 -4.09 -7.91
CA SER A 68 -4.58 -5.03 -6.81
C SER A 68 -5.45 -6.29 -6.87
N ALA A 69 -6.75 -6.14 -7.14
CA ALA A 69 -7.67 -7.28 -7.28
C ALA A 69 -7.28 -8.19 -8.47
N TRP A 70 -7.01 -7.60 -9.64
CA TRP A 70 -6.53 -8.35 -10.81
C TRP A 70 -5.22 -9.09 -10.54
N LEU A 71 -4.31 -8.47 -9.79
CA LEU A 71 -3.00 -9.03 -9.46
C LEU A 71 -3.11 -10.22 -8.50
N GLU A 72 -4.03 -10.16 -7.53
CA GLU A 72 -4.36 -11.28 -6.64
C GLU A 72 -4.82 -12.49 -7.44
N GLU A 73 -5.78 -12.30 -8.34
CA GLU A 73 -6.29 -13.36 -9.22
C GLU A 73 -5.18 -13.96 -10.09
N THR A 74 -4.33 -13.09 -10.66
CA THR A 74 -3.22 -13.50 -11.52
C THR A 74 -2.18 -14.34 -10.77
N LEU A 75 -1.91 -14.00 -9.50
CA LEU A 75 -0.94 -14.71 -8.66
C LEU A 75 -1.53 -15.94 -7.95
N GLY A 76 -2.86 -16.07 -7.92
CA GLY A 76 -3.56 -17.17 -7.27
C GLY A 76 -3.34 -17.23 -5.76
N ARG A 77 -3.04 -16.10 -5.11
CA ARG A 77 -2.85 -16.00 -3.66
C ARG A 77 -3.29 -14.64 -3.14
N GLU A 78 -3.78 -14.62 -1.91
CA GLU A 78 -4.16 -13.38 -1.24
C GLU A 78 -2.98 -12.40 -1.13
N LEU A 79 -3.26 -11.11 -1.36
CA LEU A 79 -2.31 -10.02 -1.21
C LEU A 79 -2.43 -9.35 0.17
N GLU A 80 -1.32 -8.76 0.63
CA GLU A 80 -1.20 -8.21 1.99
C GLU A 80 -1.92 -6.86 2.16
N GLY A 81 -2.17 -6.15 1.06
CA GLY A 81 -2.94 -4.91 1.06
C GLY A 81 -4.32 -5.08 1.70
N GLN A 82 -4.87 -3.99 2.23
CA GLN A 82 -6.16 -3.99 2.93
C GLN A 82 -7.22 -3.23 2.14
N VAL A 83 -6.86 -2.11 1.53
CA VAL A 83 -7.81 -1.20 0.86
C VAL A 83 -8.47 -1.85 -0.34
N TYR A 84 -7.78 -2.69 -1.11
CA TYR A 84 -8.42 -3.38 -2.24
C TYR A 84 -9.51 -4.38 -1.82
N ARG A 85 -9.51 -4.81 -0.54
CA ARG A 85 -10.53 -5.69 0.04
C ARG A 85 -11.63 -4.92 0.76
N ALA A 86 -11.24 -3.84 1.45
CA ALA A 86 -12.16 -3.03 2.24
C ALA A 86 -12.92 -1.97 1.41
N GLY A 87 -12.35 -1.57 0.27
CA GLY A 87 -12.78 -0.42 -0.50
C GLY A 87 -12.20 0.90 0.03
N GLY A 88 -12.38 1.97 -0.75
CA GLY A 88 -12.07 3.34 -0.32
C GLY A 88 -13.05 3.88 0.73
N PHE A 89 -12.77 5.09 1.24
CA PHE A 89 -13.70 5.77 2.13
C PHE A 89 -14.97 6.14 1.33
N PRO A 90 -16.19 5.96 1.88
CA PRO A 90 -17.40 6.35 1.18
C PRO A 90 -17.34 7.84 0.82
N SER A 91 -17.53 8.16 -0.46
CA SER A 91 -17.85 9.52 -0.88
C SER A 91 -19.28 9.81 -0.43
N THR A 92 -19.45 10.78 0.47
CA THR A 92 -20.75 11.33 0.86
C THR A 92 -21.49 11.93 -0.31
#